data_AF-A0A662RSH9-F1
#
_entry.id   AF-A0A662RSH9-F1
#
_cell.length_a   1.000
_cell.length_b   1.000
_cell.length_c   1.000
_cell.angle_alpha   90.00
_cell.angle_beta   90.00
_cell.angle_gamma   90.00
#
_symmetry.space_group_name_H-M   'P 1'
#
loop_
_entity.id
_entity.type
_entity.pdbx_description
1 polymer ?
#
loop_
_entity_poly.entity_id
_entity_poly.type
_entity_poly.pdbx_seq_one_letter_code
_entity_poly.pdbx_strand_id
1 'polypeptide(L)'
;LVALKKIKYGLAIGADVSQSSPGDALEYTAGAGSAAFVIGDDGVIAEIEDFTSFTSDTPDFWRRDLQKYPSHGGRFTGEPAYFRHIISATKELMDKTGLQPADFDYAVFHQPNGKFPLKAAKSLGFNSKQLKPGLIVTHIGNTYSASSLIGLSAVLDNALPGQRILMTSFGSGAGSDSFALTVTDGIDEVRDKAPRVEDFLSGCKYVDYAGYVKHQGKIRL
;
A
#
# COMPACT_ATOMS: atom_id res chain seq x y z
N LEU A 1 -5.27 -9.41 -18.61
CA LEU A 1 -5.12 -10.80 -19.10
C LEU A 1 -6.36 -11.65 -18.84
N VAL A 2 -6.85 -11.70 -17.59
CA VAL A 2 -8.10 -12.39 -17.21
C VAL A 2 -9.30 -11.87 -18.02
N ALA A 3 -9.53 -10.55 -18.02
CA ALA A 3 -10.61 -9.93 -18.81
C ALA A 3 -10.54 -10.23 -20.33
N LEU A 4 -9.32 -10.44 -20.86
CA LEU A 4 -9.10 -10.82 -22.27
C LEU A 4 -9.20 -12.34 -22.50
N LYS A 5 -9.60 -13.11 -21.48
CA LYS A 5 -9.71 -14.58 -21.47
C LYS A 5 -8.42 -15.31 -21.89
N LYS A 6 -7.25 -14.67 -21.69
CA LYS A 6 -5.93 -15.27 -22.01
C LYS A 6 -5.40 -16.18 -20.90
N ILE A 7 -5.85 -15.95 -19.66
CA ILE A 7 -5.56 -16.78 -18.49
C ILE A 7 -6.85 -16.88 -17.67
N LYS A 8 -7.02 -17.96 -16.90
CA LYS A 8 -8.17 -18.12 -16.00
C LYS A 8 -8.02 -17.28 -14.72
N TYR A 9 -6.83 -17.34 -14.11
CA TYR A 9 -6.49 -16.56 -12.92
C TYR A 9 -5.10 -15.95 -13.10
N GLY A 10 -4.87 -14.79 -12.49
CA GLY A 10 -3.56 -14.17 -12.32
C GLY A 10 -3.23 -14.04 -10.84
N LEU A 11 -1.94 -14.04 -10.48
CA LEU A 11 -1.47 -13.81 -9.12
C LEU A 11 -0.59 -12.55 -9.10
N ALA A 12 -1.00 -11.55 -8.32
CA ALA A 12 -0.22 -10.35 -8.09
C ALA A 12 0.31 -10.36 -6.65
N ILE A 13 1.62 -10.17 -6.47
CA ILE A 13 2.27 -10.21 -5.16
C ILE A 13 3.11 -8.95 -5.00
N GLY A 14 2.91 -8.23 -3.89
CA GLY A 14 3.87 -7.27 -3.38
C GLY A 14 4.55 -7.87 -2.16
N ALA A 15 5.88 -7.89 -2.15
CA ALA A 15 6.66 -8.42 -1.04
C ALA A 15 7.99 -7.70 -0.97
N ASP A 16 8.37 -7.24 0.21
CA ASP A 16 9.63 -6.54 0.40
C ASP A 16 10.16 -6.70 1.82
N VAL A 17 11.48 -6.61 1.91
CA VAL A 17 12.21 -6.25 3.14
C VAL A 17 12.87 -4.92 2.85
N SER A 18 12.20 -3.83 3.21
CA SER A 18 12.69 -2.49 2.93
C SER A 18 14.01 -2.21 3.66
N GLN A 19 14.84 -1.36 3.07
CA GLN A 19 16.20 -1.13 3.52
C GLN A 19 16.43 0.31 3.91
N SER A 20 17.23 0.49 4.96
CA SER A 20 17.60 1.80 5.50
C SER A 20 19.04 1.77 5.99
N SER A 21 19.77 2.85 5.71
CA SER A 21 21.09 3.08 6.30
C SER A 21 20.96 3.25 7.82
N PRO A 22 21.88 2.68 8.63
CA PRO A 22 21.97 3.02 10.05
C PRO A 22 22.03 4.53 10.27
N GLY A 23 21.21 5.04 11.19
CA GLY A 23 21.15 6.47 11.52
C GLY A 23 20.36 7.35 10.55
N ASP A 24 19.81 6.79 9.47
CA ASP A 24 18.86 7.49 8.61
C ASP A 24 17.43 7.44 9.21
N ALA A 25 16.61 8.45 8.94
CA ALA A 25 15.22 8.49 9.43
C ALA A 25 14.37 7.32 8.92
N LEU A 26 14.69 6.76 7.75
CA LEU A 26 14.06 5.56 7.21
C LEU A 26 14.27 4.33 8.09
N GLU A 27 15.25 4.32 9.00
CA GLU A 27 15.48 3.19 9.88
C GLU A 27 14.30 2.92 10.82
N TYR A 28 13.55 3.96 11.18
CA TYR A 28 12.34 3.83 12.02
C TYR A 28 11.12 3.33 11.26
N THR A 29 11.11 3.45 9.94
CA THR A 29 9.96 3.09 9.12
C THR A 29 10.24 1.93 8.17
N ALA A 30 11.47 1.43 8.06
CA ALA A 30 11.74 0.26 7.25
C ALA A 30 11.06 -1.00 7.84
N GLY A 31 10.10 -1.56 7.11
CA GLY A 31 9.38 -2.78 7.45
C GLY A 31 9.68 -3.95 6.51
N ALA A 32 9.13 -5.12 6.87
CA ALA A 32 9.12 -6.31 6.04
C ALA A 32 7.71 -6.91 5.99
N GLY A 33 7.28 -7.35 4.82
CA GLY A 33 5.96 -7.97 4.67
C GLY A 33 5.60 -8.28 3.23
N SER A 34 4.48 -8.98 3.07
CA SER A 34 3.95 -9.36 1.75
C SER A 34 2.43 -9.47 1.78
N ALA A 35 1.82 -9.22 0.63
CA ALA A 35 0.42 -9.54 0.37
C ALA A 35 0.27 -10.03 -1.07
N ALA A 36 -0.69 -10.92 -1.29
CA ALA A 36 -0.94 -11.55 -2.58
C ALA A 36 -2.43 -11.52 -2.91
N PHE A 37 -2.76 -11.21 -4.16
CA PHE A 37 -4.12 -11.17 -4.67
C PHE A 37 -4.25 -12.07 -5.89
N VAL A 38 -5.22 -12.98 -5.84
CA VAL A 38 -5.64 -13.76 -7.00
C VAL A 38 -6.67 -12.95 -7.77
N ILE A 39 -6.38 -12.65 -9.02
CA ILE A 39 -7.25 -11.92 -9.93
C ILE A 39 -8.00 -12.94 -10.79
N GLY A 40 -9.33 -12.88 -10.76
CA GLY A 40 -10.25 -13.76 -11.49
C GLY A 40 -11.50 -13.00 -11.91
N ASP A 41 -12.46 -13.71 -12.50
CA ASP A 41 -13.75 -13.16 -12.97
C ASP A 41 -14.95 -14.01 -12.53
N ASP A 42 -14.74 -14.96 -11.62
CA ASP A 42 -15.75 -15.88 -11.08
C ASP A 42 -15.58 -15.97 -9.56
N GLY A 43 -16.68 -15.85 -8.81
CA GLY A 43 -16.69 -15.88 -7.35
C GLY A 43 -15.73 -14.88 -6.69
N VAL A 44 -15.57 -13.69 -7.27
CA VAL A 44 -14.65 -12.66 -6.76
C VAL A 44 -15.15 -12.10 -5.44
N ILE A 45 -14.25 -11.66 -4.56
CA ILE A 45 -14.59 -11.03 -3.27
C ILE A 45 -14.75 -9.52 -3.38
N ALA A 46 -14.12 -8.93 -4.38
CA ALA A 46 -14.21 -7.52 -4.72
C ALA A 46 -14.02 -7.36 -6.23
N GLU A 47 -14.80 -6.48 -6.82
CA GLU A 47 -14.71 -6.12 -8.23
C GLU A 47 -13.86 -4.86 -8.40
N ILE A 48 -13.01 -4.83 -9.41
CA ILE A 48 -12.31 -3.60 -9.82
C ILE A 48 -13.26 -2.83 -10.73
N GLU A 49 -13.85 -1.75 -10.23
CA GLU A 49 -14.76 -0.89 -11.01
C GLU A 49 -13.98 -0.14 -12.08
N ASP A 50 -12.87 0.48 -11.69
CA ASP A 50 -11.96 1.17 -12.60
C ASP A 50 -10.58 1.38 -11.98
N PHE A 51 -9.60 1.76 -12.80
CA PHE A 51 -8.26 2.14 -12.39
C PHE A 51 -7.66 3.22 -13.30
N THR A 52 -6.69 3.95 -12.76
CA THR A 52 -5.86 4.95 -13.47
C THR A 52 -4.42 4.88 -12.98
N SER A 53 -3.48 5.38 -13.78
CA SER A 53 -2.07 5.44 -13.43
C SER A 53 -1.51 6.82 -13.77
N PHE A 54 -0.75 7.41 -12.86
CA PHE A 54 -0.05 8.67 -13.09
C PHE A 54 1.46 8.48 -12.87
N THR A 55 2.26 8.77 -13.90
CA THR A 55 3.70 8.47 -13.91
C THR A 55 4.50 9.65 -14.46
N SER A 56 5.69 9.88 -13.91
CA SER A 56 6.67 10.81 -14.46
C SER A 56 8.10 10.37 -14.14
N ASP A 57 9.11 10.96 -14.79
CA ASP A 57 10.51 10.83 -14.36
C ASP A 57 10.76 11.82 -13.20
N THR A 58 10.85 11.28 -11.99
CA THR A 58 11.03 12.03 -10.73
C THR A 58 12.13 11.37 -9.90
N PRO A 59 13.31 11.99 -9.75
CA PRO A 59 14.45 11.41 -9.04
C PRO A 59 14.36 11.64 -7.53
N ASP A 60 13.31 11.14 -6.88
CA ASP A 60 13.05 11.39 -5.45
C ASP A 60 13.73 10.39 -4.51
N PHE A 61 13.72 9.12 -4.88
CA PHE A 61 14.34 8.04 -4.12
C PHE A 61 14.80 6.96 -5.08
N TRP A 62 16.05 6.50 -4.91
CA TRP A 62 16.67 5.53 -5.80
C TRP A 62 17.70 4.69 -5.07
N ARG A 63 18.04 3.54 -5.65
CA ARG A 63 19.20 2.74 -5.21
C ARG A 63 20.03 2.40 -6.44
N ARG A 64 21.25 2.92 -6.50
CA ARG A 64 22.21 2.55 -7.55
C ARG A 64 22.57 1.07 -7.41
N ASP A 65 22.94 0.46 -8.53
CA ASP A 65 23.44 -0.90 -8.52
C ASP A 65 24.62 -1.06 -7.54
N LEU A 66 24.69 -2.22 -6.90
CA LEU A 66 25.66 -2.59 -5.85
C LEU A 66 25.61 -1.76 -4.56
N GLN A 67 24.76 -0.74 -4.46
CA GLN A 67 24.59 -0.01 -3.20
C GLN A 67 23.69 -0.79 -2.24
N LYS A 68 24.14 -0.92 -1.00
CA LYS A 68 23.39 -1.63 0.05
C LYS A 68 22.13 -0.88 0.49
N TYR A 69 22.18 0.45 0.47
CA TYR A 69 21.09 1.30 0.97
C TYR A 69 20.69 2.31 -0.10
N PRO A 70 19.42 2.75 -0.09
CA PRO A 70 18.93 3.77 -1.01
C PRO A 70 19.49 5.16 -0.70
N SER A 71 19.32 6.07 -1.66
CA SER A 71 19.50 7.52 -1.52
C SER A 71 18.18 8.23 -1.82
N HIS A 72 18.01 9.44 -1.28
CA HIS A 72 16.77 10.20 -1.49
C HIS A 72 16.97 11.71 -1.43
N GLY A 73 16.07 12.44 -2.10
CA GLY A 73 15.99 13.90 -2.09
C GLY A 73 15.40 14.52 -0.81
N GLY A 74 15.20 13.73 0.26
CA GLY A 74 14.72 14.20 1.55
C GLY A 74 13.33 14.83 1.42
N ARG A 75 13.21 16.14 1.65
CA ARG A 75 11.92 16.85 1.50
C ARG A 75 11.31 16.73 0.10
N PHE A 76 12.12 16.52 -0.94
CA PHE A 76 11.66 16.32 -2.32
C PHE A 76 10.82 15.04 -2.50
N THR A 77 10.94 14.05 -1.60
CA THR A 77 10.08 12.85 -1.59
C THR A 77 8.62 13.14 -1.22
N GLY A 78 8.35 14.31 -0.63
CA GLY A 78 7.03 14.73 -0.19
C GLY A 78 6.18 15.32 -1.32
N GLU A 79 6.11 16.65 -1.39
CA GLU A 79 5.20 17.39 -2.31
C GLU A 79 5.46 17.06 -3.79
N PRO A 80 6.71 17.15 -4.30
CA PRO A 80 6.98 16.95 -5.72
C PRO A 80 6.80 15.51 -6.22
N ALA A 81 6.90 14.53 -5.30
CA ALA A 81 6.85 13.10 -5.62
C ALA A 81 5.58 12.45 -5.04
N TYR A 82 5.60 12.02 -3.79
CA TYR A 82 4.48 11.27 -3.17
C TYR A 82 3.13 11.97 -3.32
N PHE A 83 3.00 13.22 -2.88
CA PHE A 83 1.69 13.89 -2.89
C PHE A 83 1.23 14.20 -4.31
N ARG A 84 2.11 14.66 -5.19
CA ARG A 84 1.79 14.89 -6.60
C ARG A 84 1.20 13.64 -7.24
N HIS A 85 1.86 12.49 -7.14
CA HIS A 85 1.46 11.28 -7.86
C HIS A 85 0.19 10.64 -7.26
N ILE A 86 0.11 10.53 -5.92
CA ILE A 86 -1.08 10.02 -5.24
C ILE A 86 -2.30 10.88 -5.57
N ILE A 87 -2.18 12.21 -5.45
CA ILE A 87 -3.31 13.12 -5.66
C ILE A 87 -3.73 13.12 -7.13
N SER A 88 -2.78 13.15 -8.07
CA SER A 88 -3.08 13.12 -9.50
C SER A 88 -3.78 11.83 -9.92
N ALA A 89 -3.24 10.66 -9.57
CA ALA A 89 -3.87 9.38 -9.92
C ALA A 89 -5.27 9.25 -9.31
N THR A 90 -5.42 9.63 -8.03
CA THR A 90 -6.73 9.53 -7.34
C THR A 90 -7.76 10.49 -7.93
N LYS A 91 -7.38 11.74 -8.26
CA LYS A 91 -8.28 12.69 -8.91
C LYS A 91 -8.68 12.21 -10.30
N GLU A 92 -7.74 11.71 -11.08
CA GLU A 92 -8.04 11.17 -12.41
C GLU A 92 -9.02 10.01 -12.35
N LEU A 93 -8.90 9.12 -11.35
CA LEU A 93 -9.86 8.04 -11.12
C LEU A 93 -11.24 8.58 -10.75
N MET A 94 -11.32 9.54 -9.83
CA MET A 94 -12.58 10.17 -9.41
C MET A 94 -13.24 10.92 -10.58
N ASP A 95 -12.47 11.63 -11.41
CA ASP A 95 -12.97 12.31 -12.60
C ASP A 95 -13.50 11.30 -13.63
N LYS A 96 -12.78 10.19 -13.84
CA LYS A 96 -13.16 9.13 -14.79
C LYS A 96 -14.43 8.39 -14.36
N THR A 97 -14.59 8.13 -13.07
CA THR A 97 -15.71 7.36 -12.52
C THR A 97 -16.90 8.23 -12.10
N GLY A 98 -16.68 9.54 -11.94
CA GLY A 98 -17.65 10.47 -11.37
C GLY A 98 -17.81 10.36 -9.84
N LEU A 99 -17.05 9.48 -9.18
CA LEU A 99 -17.11 9.25 -7.74
C LEU A 99 -16.44 10.38 -6.96
N GLN A 100 -16.94 10.61 -5.74
CA GLN A 100 -16.41 11.56 -4.78
C GLN A 100 -15.85 10.82 -3.56
N PRO A 101 -15.00 11.47 -2.72
CA PRO A 101 -14.48 10.85 -1.51
C PRO A 101 -15.55 10.30 -0.55
N ALA A 102 -16.76 10.85 -0.58
CA ALA A 102 -17.89 10.41 0.24
C ALA A 102 -18.53 9.10 -0.26
N ASP A 103 -18.27 8.69 -1.51
CA ASP A 103 -18.82 7.47 -2.12
C ASP A 103 -17.98 6.21 -1.81
N PHE A 104 -16.87 6.39 -1.08
CA PHE A 104 -15.98 5.34 -0.63
C PHE A 104 -16.15 5.12 0.88
N ASP A 105 -16.32 3.88 1.31
CA ASP A 105 -16.32 3.51 2.72
C ASP A 105 -14.90 3.50 3.31
N TYR A 106 -13.92 3.14 2.48
CA TYR A 106 -12.52 3.02 2.88
C TYR A 106 -11.56 3.63 1.85
N ALA A 107 -10.41 4.09 2.33
CA ALA A 107 -9.33 4.55 1.46
C ALA A 107 -7.97 4.07 1.96
N VAL A 108 -7.16 3.53 1.06
CA VAL A 108 -5.81 3.03 1.32
C VAL A 108 -4.84 3.77 0.42
N PHE A 109 -3.96 4.57 1.02
CA PHE A 109 -2.86 5.20 0.30
C PHE A 109 -1.55 4.50 0.65
N HIS A 110 -0.57 4.52 -0.26
CA HIS A 110 0.78 4.07 0.06
C HIS A 110 1.27 4.76 1.34
N GLN A 111 1.89 3.99 2.22
CA GLN A 111 2.11 4.40 3.59
C GLN A 111 3.61 4.35 3.94
N PRO A 112 4.40 5.37 3.54
CA PRO A 112 5.83 5.42 3.85
C PRO A 112 6.11 5.75 5.33
N ASN A 113 5.11 6.32 6.01
CA ASN A 113 5.03 6.59 7.43
C ASN A 113 3.55 6.84 7.81
N GLY A 114 3.24 6.99 9.10
CA GLY A 114 1.86 7.23 9.54
C GLY A 114 1.27 8.60 9.15
N LYS A 115 2.07 9.56 8.69
CA LYS A 115 1.62 10.95 8.43
C LYS A 115 1.23 11.22 6.98
N PHE A 116 1.98 10.69 6.04
CA PHE A 116 1.79 10.91 4.60
C PHE A 116 0.43 10.45 4.06
N PRO A 117 -0.04 9.22 4.33
CA PRO A 117 -1.36 8.77 3.86
C PRO A 117 -2.49 9.64 4.44
N LEU A 118 -2.42 10.00 5.73
CA LEU A 118 -3.39 10.89 6.37
C LEU A 118 -3.41 12.29 5.74
N LYS A 119 -2.23 12.84 5.38
CA LYS A 119 -2.15 14.14 4.72
C LYS A 119 -2.71 14.08 3.29
N ALA A 120 -2.39 13.04 2.53
CA ALA A 120 -2.93 12.86 1.18
C ALA A 120 -4.46 12.73 1.19
N ALA A 121 -4.98 11.88 2.08
CA ALA A 121 -6.42 11.72 2.31
C ALA A 121 -7.12 13.04 2.60
N LYS A 122 -6.59 13.82 3.55
CA LYS A 122 -7.16 15.12 3.91
C LYS A 122 -7.19 16.08 2.72
N SER A 123 -6.13 16.12 1.90
CA SER A 123 -6.07 16.96 0.70
C SER A 123 -7.07 16.54 -0.39
N LEU A 124 -7.43 15.26 -0.42
CA LEU A 124 -8.38 14.68 -1.36
C LEU A 124 -9.83 14.72 -0.85
N GLY A 125 -10.07 15.09 0.41
CA GLY A 125 -11.41 15.15 1.02
C GLY A 125 -11.82 13.88 1.78
N PHE A 126 -10.94 12.90 1.92
CA PHE A 126 -11.16 11.72 2.76
C PHE A 126 -10.96 12.06 4.24
N ASN A 127 -11.68 11.36 5.10
CA ASN A 127 -11.57 11.49 6.55
C ASN A 127 -10.78 10.33 7.18
N SER A 128 -10.32 10.52 8.42
CA SER A 128 -9.47 9.54 9.10
C SER A 128 -10.16 8.19 9.38
N LYS A 129 -11.49 8.15 9.48
CA LYS A 129 -12.22 6.88 9.71
C LYS A 129 -12.13 5.96 8.50
N GLN A 130 -12.19 6.51 7.29
CA GLN A 130 -12.04 5.76 6.03
C GLN A 130 -10.65 5.11 5.91
N LEU A 131 -9.62 5.74 6.49
CA LEU A 131 -8.23 5.28 6.39
C LEU A 131 -7.82 4.32 7.50
N LYS A 132 -8.41 4.48 8.70
CA LYS A 132 -7.92 3.82 9.92
C LYS A 132 -7.74 2.30 9.77
N PRO A 133 -8.67 1.54 9.14
CA PRO A 133 -8.49 0.10 8.98
C PRO A 133 -7.30 -0.31 8.09
N GLY A 134 -6.94 0.52 7.11
CA GLY A 134 -5.83 0.25 6.18
C GLY A 134 -4.48 0.85 6.60
N LEU A 135 -4.43 1.60 7.70
CA LEU A 135 -3.22 2.31 8.16
C LEU A 135 -2.30 1.39 8.98
N ILE A 136 -1.69 0.41 8.32
CA ILE A 136 -0.88 -0.66 8.94
C ILE A 136 0.58 -0.26 9.19
N VAL A 137 1.09 0.78 8.53
CA VAL A 137 2.48 1.27 8.67
C VAL A 137 2.85 1.61 10.13
N THR A 138 1.88 1.99 10.95
CA THR A 138 2.09 2.31 12.37
C THR A 138 2.41 1.08 13.21
N HIS A 139 2.24 -0.13 12.67
CA HIS A 139 2.50 -1.39 13.34
C HIS A 139 3.73 -2.12 12.77
N ILE A 140 3.88 -2.15 11.45
CA ILE A 140 4.92 -2.98 10.77
C ILE A 140 5.96 -2.18 10.00
N GLY A 141 5.83 -0.86 9.93
CA GLY A 141 6.62 -0.02 9.04
C GLY A 141 6.18 -0.10 7.58
N ASN A 142 6.96 0.53 6.71
CA ASN A 142 6.78 0.59 5.28
C ASN A 142 7.39 -0.64 4.61
N THR A 143 6.52 -1.50 4.08
CA THR A 143 6.89 -2.73 3.36
C THR A 143 6.95 -2.52 1.84
N TYR A 144 7.34 -1.32 1.40
CA TYR A 144 7.51 -0.92 0.00
C TYR A 144 6.37 -1.43 -0.91
N SER A 145 6.63 -2.35 -1.85
CA SER A 145 5.64 -2.80 -2.82
C SER A 145 4.45 -3.53 -2.18
N ALA A 146 4.60 -4.05 -0.95
CA ALA A 146 3.49 -4.66 -0.21
C ALA A 146 2.63 -3.65 0.56
N SER A 147 3.10 -2.40 0.72
CA SER A 147 2.55 -1.42 1.67
C SER A 147 1.06 -1.11 1.46
N SER A 148 0.66 -0.81 0.21
CA SER A 148 -0.76 -0.58 -0.12
C SER A 148 -1.57 -1.88 -0.12
N LEU A 149 -0.95 -3.00 -0.51
CA LEU A 149 -1.61 -4.31 -0.63
C LEU A 149 -1.96 -4.90 0.75
N ILE A 150 -1.08 -4.75 1.74
CA ILE A 150 -1.37 -5.12 3.14
C ILE A 150 -2.46 -4.20 3.70
N GLY A 151 -2.41 -2.90 3.40
CA GLY A 151 -3.48 -1.98 3.79
C GLY A 151 -4.84 -2.36 3.20
N LEU A 152 -4.88 -2.77 1.92
CA LEU A 152 -6.10 -3.28 1.28
C LEU A 152 -6.57 -4.58 1.94
N SER A 153 -5.66 -5.50 2.26
CA SER A 153 -6.00 -6.75 2.95
C SER A 153 -6.66 -6.48 4.30
N ALA A 154 -6.10 -5.54 5.08
CA ALA A 154 -6.67 -5.16 6.38
C ALA A 154 -8.04 -4.48 6.26
N VAL A 155 -8.29 -3.74 5.18
CA VAL A 155 -9.62 -3.22 4.87
C VAL A 155 -10.59 -4.36 4.54
N LEU A 156 -10.19 -5.31 3.67
CA LEU A 156 -11.04 -6.44 3.27
C LEU A 156 -11.38 -7.38 4.43
N ASP A 157 -10.51 -7.50 5.43
CA ASP A 157 -10.78 -8.21 6.69
C ASP A 157 -11.95 -7.59 7.49
N ASN A 158 -12.37 -6.37 7.17
CA ASN A 158 -13.40 -5.64 7.91
C ASN A 158 -14.55 -5.12 7.02
N ALA A 159 -14.35 -5.01 5.71
CA ALA A 159 -15.31 -4.43 4.78
C ALA A 159 -16.49 -5.37 4.51
N LEU A 160 -17.69 -4.82 4.46
CA LEU A 160 -18.95 -5.51 4.19
C LEU A 160 -19.28 -5.52 2.70
N PRO A 161 -20.12 -6.47 2.24
CA PRO A 161 -20.64 -6.45 0.88
C PRO A 161 -21.28 -5.11 0.49
N GLY A 162 -21.07 -4.69 -0.76
CA GLY A 162 -21.54 -3.42 -1.31
C GLY A 162 -20.70 -2.20 -0.94
N GLN A 163 -19.77 -2.31 0.01
CA GLN A 163 -18.89 -1.19 0.37
C GLN A 163 -17.82 -0.94 -0.69
N ARG A 164 -17.46 0.32 -0.86
CA ARG A 164 -16.47 0.75 -1.85
C ARG A 164 -15.14 1.12 -1.20
N ILE A 165 -14.05 0.71 -1.82
CA ILE A 165 -12.68 0.93 -1.35
C ILE A 165 -11.90 1.68 -2.44
N LEU A 166 -11.27 2.78 -2.06
CA LEU A 166 -10.22 3.40 -2.86
C LEU A 166 -8.86 2.81 -2.44
N MET A 167 -8.03 2.40 -3.39
CA MET A 167 -6.62 2.12 -3.14
C MET A 167 -5.75 2.90 -4.11
N THR A 168 -4.79 3.71 -3.61
CA THR A 168 -3.79 4.37 -4.45
C THR A 168 -2.38 4.02 -3.99
N SER A 169 -1.59 3.40 -4.87
CA SER A 169 -0.19 3.05 -4.65
C SER A 169 0.74 4.23 -4.91
N PHE A 170 2.00 4.10 -4.52
CA PHE A 170 3.07 5.01 -4.92
C PHE A 170 4.39 4.25 -4.96
N GLY A 171 5.16 4.48 -6.01
CA GLY A 171 6.56 4.09 -6.11
C GLY A 171 7.39 5.29 -6.56
N SER A 172 8.52 5.51 -5.90
CA SER A 172 9.49 6.53 -6.28
C SER A 172 10.11 6.25 -7.66
N GLY A 173 10.49 7.32 -8.37
CA GLY A 173 10.96 7.25 -9.75
C GLY A 173 10.19 8.08 -10.80
N ALA A 174 8.89 8.39 -10.74
CA ALA A 174 7.84 7.98 -9.80
C ALA A 174 6.50 7.69 -10.50
N GLY A 175 5.66 6.87 -9.87
CA GLY A 175 4.35 6.50 -10.37
C GLY A 175 3.35 6.12 -9.26
N SER A 176 2.06 6.24 -9.57
CA SER A 176 0.95 5.85 -8.70
C SER A 176 -0.14 5.18 -9.51
N ASP A 177 -0.67 4.07 -9.01
CA ASP A 177 -1.85 3.39 -9.56
C ASP A 177 -3.01 3.55 -8.58
N SER A 178 -4.16 4.03 -9.05
CA SER A 178 -5.38 4.20 -8.27
C SER A 178 -6.44 3.21 -8.73
N PHE A 179 -7.14 2.58 -7.80
CA PHE A 179 -8.18 1.58 -8.02
C PHE A 179 -9.43 1.94 -7.23
N ALA A 180 -10.59 1.84 -7.86
CA ALA A 180 -11.89 1.79 -7.20
C ALA A 180 -12.33 0.32 -7.16
N LEU A 181 -12.61 -0.19 -5.97
CA LEU A 181 -13.08 -1.55 -5.77
C LEU A 181 -14.43 -1.56 -5.06
N THR A 182 -15.33 -2.44 -5.46
CA THR A 182 -16.58 -2.70 -4.73
C THR A 182 -16.57 -4.11 -4.18
N VAL A 183 -16.77 -4.22 -2.87
CA VAL A 183 -16.81 -5.49 -2.16
C VAL A 183 -18.09 -6.23 -2.52
N THR A 184 -17.98 -7.52 -2.77
CA THR A 184 -19.11 -8.38 -3.13
C THR A 184 -19.53 -9.25 -1.95
N ASP A 185 -20.65 -9.98 -2.09
CA ASP A 185 -21.10 -10.95 -1.09
C ASP A 185 -20.10 -12.09 -0.86
N GLY A 186 -19.22 -12.38 -1.83
CA GLY A 186 -18.23 -13.47 -1.73
C GLY A 186 -17.19 -13.25 -0.63
N ILE A 187 -17.03 -12.03 -0.10
CA ILE A 187 -16.07 -11.72 0.96
C ILE A 187 -16.34 -12.52 2.23
N ASP A 188 -17.60 -12.70 2.61
CA ASP A 188 -17.99 -13.33 3.87
C ASP A 188 -17.70 -14.84 3.85
N GLU A 189 -17.66 -15.46 2.67
CA GLU A 189 -17.33 -16.87 2.53
C GLU A 189 -15.85 -17.19 2.75
N VAL A 190 -14.97 -16.20 2.63
CA VAL A 190 -13.51 -16.42 2.65
C VAL A 190 -12.78 -15.72 3.77
N ARG A 191 -13.38 -14.67 4.37
CA ARG A 191 -12.71 -13.82 5.37
C ARG A 191 -12.07 -14.61 6.51
N ASP A 192 -12.74 -15.65 6.98
CA ASP A 192 -12.28 -16.48 8.11
C ASP A 192 -11.61 -17.80 7.69
N LYS A 193 -11.30 -17.97 6.39
CA LYS A 193 -10.58 -19.15 5.88
C LYS A 193 -9.05 -19.02 5.99
N ALA A 194 -8.54 -17.85 6.36
CA ALA A 194 -7.13 -17.59 6.60
C ALA A 194 -6.97 -16.61 7.78
N PRO A 195 -5.78 -16.50 8.39
CA PRO A 195 -5.51 -15.48 9.39
C PRO A 195 -5.71 -14.08 8.82
N ARG A 196 -6.30 -13.19 9.61
CA ARG A 196 -6.48 -11.78 9.28
C ARG A 196 -5.16 -11.03 9.46
N VAL A 197 -5.05 -9.83 8.89
CA VAL A 197 -3.86 -8.96 9.06
C VAL A 197 -3.58 -8.71 10.54
N GLU A 198 -4.62 -8.49 11.37
CA GLU A 198 -4.47 -8.25 12.81
C GLU A 198 -3.87 -9.45 13.57
N ASP A 199 -4.17 -10.68 13.13
CA ASP A 199 -3.62 -11.89 13.77
C ASP A 199 -2.09 -11.93 13.65
N PHE A 200 -1.54 -11.50 12.50
CA PHE A 200 -0.10 -11.39 12.30
C PHE A 200 0.55 -10.31 13.19
N LEU A 201 -0.19 -9.28 13.61
CA LEU A 201 0.33 -8.22 14.48
C LEU A 201 0.45 -8.67 15.94
N SER A 202 -0.37 -9.63 16.37
CA SER A 202 -0.46 -10.09 17.75
C SER A 202 0.73 -10.97 18.20
N GLY A 203 1.42 -11.61 17.26
CA GLY A 203 2.49 -12.59 17.51
C GLY A 203 3.92 -12.03 17.56
N CYS A 204 4.10 -10.73 17.75
CA CYS A 204 5.40 -10.07 17.60
C CYS A 204 6.37 -10.33 18.78
N LYS A 205 7.64 -10.59 18.46
CA LYS A 205 8.75 -10.59 19.42
C LYS A 205 9.58 -9.33 19.25
N TYR A 206 9.59 -8.47 20.26
CA TYR A 206 10.46 -7.30 20.28
C TYR A 206 11.94 -7.72 20.43
N VAL A 207 12.80 -7.04 19.69
CA VAL A 207 14.25 -7.15 19.78
C VAL A 207 14.83 -5.78 20.05
N ASP A 208 15.99 -5.74 20.71
CA ASP A 208 16.76 -4.51 20.85
C ASP A 208 17.46 -4.16 19.53
N TYR A 209 18.09 -2.98 19.49
CA TYR A 209 18.77 -2.53 18.29
C TYR A 209 19.93 -3.46 17.90
N ALA A 210 20.66 -4.01 18.87
CA ALA A 210 21.75 -4.94 18.62
C ALA A 210 21.26 -6.24 17.92
N GLY A 211 20.16 -6.81 18.40
CA GLY A 211 19.49 -7.93 17.75
C GLY A 211 19.01 -7.59 16.34
N TYR A 212 18.36 -6.43 16.18
CA TYR A 212 17.90 -5.94 14.88
C TYR A 212 19.03 -5.81 13.86
N VAL A 213 20.12 -5.10 14.18
CA VAL A 213 21.22 -4.87 13.24
C VAL A 213 21.98 -6.16 12.92
N LYS A 214 22.00 -7.14 13.85
CA LYS A 214 22.51 -8.49 13.58
C LYS A 214 21.63 -9.24 12.59
N HIS A 215 20.31 -9.27 12.81
CA HIS A 215 19.36 -9.95 11.91
C HIS A 215 19.33 -9.34 10.50
N GLN A 216 19.45 -8.02 10.41
CA GLN A 216 19.48 -7.28 9.13
C GLN A 216 20.87 -7.28 8.47
N GLY A 217 21.88 -7.94 9.07
CA GLY A 217 23.25 -7.97 8.56
C GLY A 217 23.86 -6.57 8.40
N LYS A 218 23.50 -5.61 9.27
CA LYS A 218 24.00 -4.22 9.24
C LYS A 218 25.36 -4.06 9.93
N ILE A 219 25.78 -5.04 10.72
CA ILE A 219 27.11 -5.11 11.35
C ILE A 219 28.15 -5.39 10.26
N ARG A 220 29.18 -4.53 10.17
CA ARG A 220 30.38 -4.85 9.37
C ARG A 220 31.21 -5.85 10.15
N LEU A 221 31.30 -7.08 9.62
CA LEU A 221 32.15 -8.14 10.13
C LEU A 221 33.54 -8.04 9.51
#